data_AF-A0A662RFE3-F1
#
_entry.id   AF-A0A662RFE3-F1
#
_cell.length_a   1.000
_cell.length_b   1.000
_cell.length_c   1.000
_cell.angle_alpha   90.00
_cell.angle_beta   90.00
_cell.angle_gamma   90.00
#
_symmetry.space_group_name_H-M   'P 1'
#
loop_
_entity.id
_entity.type
_entity.pdbx_description
1 polymer ?
#
loop_
_entity_poly.entity_id
_entity_poly.type
_entity_poly.pdbx_seq_one_letter_code
_entity_poly.pdbx_strand_id
1 'polypeptide(L)' 'GLLIRHLVLPNGLAGSEAVMKFIATEISKDSYVNIMAQYRPVYKAYEYKELSRWITMGEYREVIGIARRYGLHRGFHV' A
#
# COMPACT_ATOMS: atom_id res chain seq x y z
N GLY A 1 -21.34 -0.75 -0.83
CA GLY A 1 -20.06 -1.47 -0.58
C GLY A 1 -18.94 -0.46 -0.47
N LEU A 2 -17.84 -0.80 0.23
CA LEU A 2 -16.68 0.06 0.43
C LEU A 2 -15.46 -0.56 -0.30
N LEU A 3 -14.76 0.25 -1.10
CA LEU A 3 -13.49 -0.11 -1.73
C LEU A 3 -12.40 0.79 -1.19
N ILE A 4 -11.39 0.19 -0.56
CA ILE A 4 -10.26 0.91 0.04
C ILE A 4 -9.09 0.85 -0.94
N ARG A 5 -8.50 1.99 -1.29
CA ARG A 5 -7.35 2.07 -2.20
C ARG A 5 -6.13 2.56 -1.43
N HIS A 6 -5.10 1.72 -1.36
CA HIS A 6 -3.85 2.02 -0.67
C HIS A 6 -2.71 2.20 -1.67
N LEU A 7 -2.20 3.41 -1.80
CA LEU A 7 -1.07 3.72 -2.68
C LEU A 7 0.24 3.37 -1.97
N VAL A 8 1.05 2.50 -2.57
CA VAL A 8 2.40 2.24 -2.06
C VAL A 8 3.30 3.41 -2.44
N LEU A 9 4.05 3.91 -1.47
CA LEU A 9 5.03 4.98 -1.66
C LEU A 9 6.46 4.44 -1.51
N PRO A 10 7.46 5.08 -2.14
CA PRO A 10 8.86 4.72 -1.97
C PRO A 10 9.28 4.82 -0.50
N ASN A 11 10.29 4.03 -0.12
CA ASN A 11 10.93 4.02 1.19
C ASN A 11 9.95 3.72 2.35
N GLY A 12 8.85 3.02 2.07
CA GLY A 12 7.86 2.65 3.09
C GLY A 12 7.03 3.83 3.63
N LEU A 13 7.07 5.00 2.98
CA LEU A 13 6.45 6.24 3.49
C LEU A 13 4.92 6.18 3.60
N ALA A 14 4.28 5.22 2.93
CA ALA A 14 2.83 5.05 2.98
C ALA A 14 2.30 4.55 4.34
N GLY A 15 3.17 4.17 5.29
CA GLY A 15 2.74 3.63 6.58
C GLY A 15 1.90 2.36 6.43
N SER A 16 2.17 1.57 5.38
CA SER A 16 1.32 0.47 4.93
C SER A 16 0.99 -0.54 6.03
N GLU A 17 1.92 -0.84 6.93
CA GLU A 17 1.68 -1.78 8.03
C GLU A 17 0.58 -1.30 8.99
N ALA A 18 0.66 -0.04 9.43
CA ALA A 18 -0.36 0.54 10.29
C ALA A 18 -1.73 0.59 9.60
N VAL A 19 -1.75 0.96 8.31
CA VAL A 19 -3.00 1.00 7.52
C VAL A 19 -3.62 -0.39 7.37
N MET A 20 -2.84 -1.39 6.96
CA MET A 20 -3.37 -2.76 6.78
C MET A 20 -3.85 -3.36 8.11
N LYS A 21 -3.13 -3.08 9.21
CA LYS A 21 -3.57 -3.46 10.56
C LYS A 21 -4.91 -2.83 10.89
N PHE A 22 -5.04 -1.50 10.74
CA PHE A 22 -6.27 -0.78 11.02
C PHE A 22 -7.45 -1.31 10.21
N ILE A 23 -7.27 -1.54 8.91
CA ILE A 23 -8.33 -2.11 8.06
C ILE A 23 -8.75 -3.49 8.58
N ALA A 24 -7.80 -4.34 8.94
CA ALA A 24 -8.09 -5.69 9.39
C ALA A 24 -8.71 -5.77 10.80
N THR A 25 -8.37 -4.85 11.70
CA THR A 25 -8.85 -4.87 13.10
C THR A 25 -10.10 -4.02 13.32
N GLU A 26 -10.16 -2.83 12.74
CA GLU A 26 -11.23 -1.85 13.01
C GLU A 26 -12.33 -1.84 11.94
N ILE A 27 -12.01 -2.21 10.69
CA ILE A 27 -12.98 -2.22 9.59
C ILE A 27 -13.52 -3.62 9.34
N SER A 28 -12.73 -4.48 8.71
CA SER A 28 -13.05 -5.90 8.45
C SER A 28 -11.94 -6.55 7.61
N LYS A 29 -11.65 -7.82 7.90
CA LYS A 29 -10.78 -8.68 7.08
C LYS A 29 -11.36 -8.99 5.69
N ASP A 30 -12.67 -8.86 5.52
CA ASP A 30 -13.40 -9.06 4.27
C ASP A 30 -13.54 -7.78 3.42
N SER A 31 -12.92 -6.68 3.84
CA SER A 31 -12.85 -5.45 3.07
C SER A 31 -12.14 -5.67 1.74
N TYR A 32 -12.67 -5.08 0.66
CA TYR A 32 -11.96 -5.03 -0.61
C TYR A 32 -10.88 -3.95 -0.54
N VAL A 33 -9.61 -4.38 -0.54
CA VAL A 33 -8.45 -3.49 -0.49
C VAL A 33 -7.70 -3.60 -1.80
N ASN A 34 -7.53 -2.49 -2.51
CA ASN A 34 -6.68 -2.41 -3.69
C ASN A 34 -5.32 -1.82 -3.29
N ILE A 35 -4.27 -2.64 -3.33
CA ILE A 35 -2.89 -2.21 -3.08
C ILE A 35 -2.28 -1.81 -4.42
N MET A 36 -1.93 -0.54 -4.56
CA MET A 36 -1.57 0.06 -5.85
C MET A 36 -0.08 0.30 -5.96
N ALA A 37 0.52 -0.25 -7.02
CA ALA A 37 1.91 -0.01 -7.42
C ALA A 37 2.07 1.24 -8.33
N GLN A 38 1.17 2.20 -8.23
CA GLN A 38 0.94 3.22 -9.26
C GLN A 38 1.58 4.59 -8.94
N TYR A 39 2.44 4.67 -7.93
CA TYR A 39 3.09 5.92 -7.59
C TYR A 39 4.04 6.37 -8.71
N ARG A 40 3.91 7.64 -9.12
CA ARG A 40 4.78 8.29 -10.12
C ARG A 40 5.37 9.57 -9.52
N PRO A 41 6.70 9.74 -9.51
CA PRO A 41 7.32 10.98 -9.06
C PRO A 41 7.07 12.08 -10.10
N VAL A 42 6.06 12.91 -9.88
CA VAL A 42 5.64 14.02 -10.78
C VAL A 42 5.58 15.34 -10.02
N TYR A 43 5.48 16.45 -10.78
CA TYR A 43 5.55 17.80 -10.22
C TYR A 43 6.80 17.94 -9.35
N LYS A 44 6.72 18.48 -8.14
CA LYS A 44 7.85 18.72 -7.24
C LYS A 44 8.39 17.48 -6.51
N ALA A 45 7.96 16.26 -6.86
CA ALA A 45 8.44 15.05 -6.20
C ALA A 45 9.97 14.90 -6.26
N TYR A 46 10.62 15.44 -7.29
CA TYR A 46 12.08 15.43 -7.41
C TYR A 46 12.79 16.32 -6.36
N GLU A 47 12.10 17.28 -5.75
CA GLU A 47 12.63 18.13 -4.66
C GLU A 47 12.75 17.35 -3.35
N TYR A 48 12.06 16.20 -3.23
CA TYR A 48 12.01 15.36 -2.04
C TYR A 48 12.68 14.01 -2.33
N LYS A 49 13.89 13.79 -1.80
CA LYS A 49 14.72 12.61 -2.09
C LYS A 49 14.00 11.29 -1.80
N GLU A 50 13.13 11.30 -0.80
CA GLU A 50 12.36 10.15 -0.33
C GLU A 50 11.15 9.83 -1.22
N LEU A 51 10.74 10.75 -2.09
CA LEU A 51 9.63 10.60 -3.04
C LEU A 51 10.09 10.66 -4.51
N SER A 52 11.35 10.99 -4.77
CA SER A 52 11.87 11.29 -6.11
C SER A 52 12.05 10.09 -7.06
N ARG A 53 11.58 8.91 -6.68
CA ARG A 53 11.69 7.67 -7.47
C ARG A 53 10.39 6.89 -7.54
N TRP A 54 10.32 5.99 -8.50
CA TRP A 54 9.29 4.95 -8.53
C TRP A 54 9.48 3.98 -7.37
N ILE A 55 8.40 3.29 -7.01
CA ILE A 55 8.51 2.15 -6.10
C ILE A 55 9.19 0.98 -6.81
N THR A 56 9.84 0.13 -6.02
CA THR A 56 10.38 -1.14 -6.46
C THR A 56 9.32 -2.23 -6.36
N MET A 57 9.51 -3.33 -7.09
CA MET A 57 8.65 -4.51 -6.93
C MET A 57 8.79 -5.14 -5.54
N GLY A 58 9.95 -4.97 -4.89
CA GLY A 58 10.17 -5.40 -3.50
C GLY A 58 9.24 -4.70 -2.52
N GLU A 59 9.16 -3.36 -2.59
CA GLU A 59 8.27 -2.55 -1.75
C GLU A 59 6.80 -2.91 -1.99
N TYR A 60 6.40 -3.15 -3.24
CA TYR A 60 5.05 -3.59 -3.53
C TYR A 60 4.74 -4.96 -2.92
N ARG A 61 5.62 -5.96 -3.12
CA ARG A 61 5.46 -7.32 -2.55
C ARG A 61 5.46 -7.31 -1.03
N GLU A 62 6.24 -6.44 -0.41
CA GLU A 62 6.27 -6.26 1.04
C GLU A 62 4.88 -5.84 1.56
N VAL A 63 4.24 -4.86 0.92
CA VAL A 63 2.89 -4.41 1.31
C VAL A 63 1.83 -5.48 1.09
N ILE A 64 1.93 -6.27 0.01
CA ILE A 64 1.07 -7.44 -0.20
C ILE A 64 1.27 -8.47 0.93
N GLY A 65 2.53 -8.73 1.31
CA GLY A 65 2.88 -9.61 2.42
C GLY A 65 2.29 -9.13 3.75
N ILE A 66 2.44 -7.84 4.07
CA ILE A 66 1.84 -7.18 5.24
C ILE A 66 0.33 -7.41 5.28
N ALA A 67 -0.37 -7.13 4.17
CA ALA A 67 -1.83 -7.28 4.10
C ALA A 67 -2.26 -8.73 4.39
N ARG A 68 -1.54 -9.71 3.84
CA ARG A 68 -1.76 -11.13 4.12
C ARG A 68 -1.49 -11.50 5.57
N ARG A 69 -0.43 -10.96 6.19
CA ARG A 69 -0.13 -11.20 7.62
C ARG A 69 -1.27 -10.79 8.54
N TYR A 70 -1.99 -9.72 8.20
CA TYR A 70 -3.18 -9.28 8.95
C TYR A 70 -4.50 -9.96 8.54
N GLY A 71 -4.47 -10.87 7.55
CA GLY A 71 -5.64 -11.63 7.11
C GLY A 71 -6.51 -10.94 6.06
N LEU A 72 -6.03 -9.83 5.47
CA LEU A 72 -6.68 -9.25 4.29
C LEU A 72 -6.43 -10.16 3.08
N HIS A 73 -7.47 -10.36 2.26
CA HIS A 73 -7.43 -11.36 1.20
C HIS A 73 -8.18 -10.98 -0.09
N ARG A 74 -8.84 -9.82 -0.14
CA ARG A 74 -9.66 -9.39 -1.29
C ARG A 74 -9.08 -8.13 -1.93
N GLY A 75 -9.08 -8.08 -3.27
CA GLY A 75 -8.74 -6.88 -4.04
C GLY A 75 -7.26 -6.74 -4.43
N PHE A 76 -6.44 -7.74 -4.13
CA PHE A 76 -5.04 -7.82 -4.56
C PHE A 76 -4.61 -9.28 -4.77
N HIS A 77 -3.79 -9.53 -5.79
CA HIS A 77 -3.25 -10.84 -6.13
C HIS A 77 -1.72 -10.72 -6.29
N VAL A 78 -1.02 -11.85 -6.15
CA VAL A 78 0.42 -11.93 -6.43
C VAL A 78 0.64 -12.21 -7.91
#